data_AF-A0A511J3A6-F1
#
_entry.id   AF-A0A511J3A6-F1
#
_cell.length_a   1.000
_cell.length_b   1.000
_cell.length_c   1.000
_cell.angle_alpha   90.00
_cell.angle_beta   90.00
_cell.angle_gamma   90.00
#
_symmetry.space_group_name_H-M   'P 1'
#
loop_
_entity.id
_entity.type
_entity.pdbx_description
1 polymer ?
#
loop_
_entity_poly.entity_id
_entity_poly.type
_entity_poly.pdbx_seq_one_letter_code
_entity_poly.pdbx_strand_id
1 'polypeptide(L)'
;MKKKSLLFFLAILRFFWSVSVEAATPTINDEAGLFTQEQIQTLEKQAQPINEKIRGQLFIVTTTANSEEPRTFADNYLREAIGNNQNGSVLLMDMGQREIYISTSGNMIDYLDDKRIDNTLDDVYNQMKNADYFEAANAYLSKTSEYVDAGVPGGHYRIDEETGKITRYKVLTTTEIIIAIVLALVLSLVFYFVTVSRYQLKSGTYKYPFREKASIKLTDKTDRLTNSFVTTRRIPKSPPPGSGGGGSTTHSSGGGTFGGGGRSF
;
A
#
# COMPACT_ATOMS: atom_id res chain seq x y z
N MET A 1 26.39 36.13 39.53
CA MET A 1 25.86 34.91 40.18
C MET A 1 24.56 34.36 39.56
N LYS A 2 23.77 35.13 38.80
CA LYS A 2 22.46 34.69 38.25
C LYS A 2 22.49 33.68 37.08
N LYS A 3 23.56 33.66 36.26
CA LYS A 3 23.65 32.78 35.06
C LYS A 3 23.94 31.31 35.39
N LYS A 4 24.65 31.03 36.50
CA LYS A 4 24.96 29.65 36.94
C LYS A 4 23.73 28.95 37.56
N SER A 5 22.85 29.71 38.19
CA SER A 5 21.57 29.21 38.72
C SER A 5 20.57 28.86 37.61
N LEU A 6 20.54 29.63 36.52
CA LEU A 6 19.72 29.32 35.33
C LEU A 6 20.16 28.04 34.62
N LEU A 7 21.47 27.81 34.50
CA LEU A 7 22.02 26.58 33.91
C LEU A 7 21.72 25.34 34.76
N PHE A 8 21.71 25.49 36.10
CA PHE A 8 21.34 24.41 37.00
C PHE A 8 19.84 24.07 36.92
N PHE A 9 18.99 25.08 36.76
CA PHE A 9 17.54 24.89 36.56
C PHE A 9 17.21 24.22 35.21
N LEU A 10 17.96 24.53 34.15
CA LEU A 10 17.79 23.89 32.83
C LEU A 10 18.25 22.43 32.80
N ALA A 11 19.22 22.06 33.66
CA ALA A 11 19.70 20.69 33.79
C ALA A 11 18.71 19.80 34.57
N ILE A 12 18.03 20.37 35.57
CA ILE A 12 17.00 19.66 36.34
C ILE A 12 15.73 19.45 35.49
N LEU A 13 15.38 20.39 34.62
CA LEU A 13 14.21 20.25 33.72
C LEU A 13 14.33 19.09 32.71
N ARG A 14 15.56 18.63 32.41
CA ARG A 14 15.78 17.44 31.56
C ARG A 14 15.58 16.11 32.29
N PHE A 15 15.62 16.12 33.63
CA PHE A 15 15.40 14.92 34.46
C PHE A 15 13.91 14.64 34.74
N PHE A 16 13.03 15.60 34.45
CA PHE A 16 11.58 15.48 34.63
C PHE A 16 10.83 15.04 33.38
N TRP A 17 11.52 14.80 32.25
CA TRP A 17 10.96 14.01 31.16
C TRP A 17 11.13 12.53 31.49
N SER A 18 10.28 12.04 32.39
CA SER A 18 9.96 10.62 32.42
C SER A 18 9.33 10.30 31.06
N VAL A 19 10.10 9.66 30.18
CA VAL A 19 9.52 8.98 29.02
C VAL A 19 8.66 7.88 29.63
N SER A 20 7.34 8.03 29.56
CA SER A 20 6.44 6.90 29.74
C SER A 20 6.80 5.89 28.66
N VAL A 21 7.60 4.89 29.02
CA VAL A 21 7.79 3.71 28.18
C VAL A 21 6.48 2.93 28.34
N GLU A 22 5.53 3.24 27.47
CA GLU A 22 4.40 2.37 27.23
C GLU A 22 5.00 1.05 26.75
N ALA A 23 4.74 -0.03 27.50
CA ALA A 23 5.28 -1.33 27.16
C ALA A 23 4.77 -1.69 25.75
N ALA A 24 5.69 -1.80 24.80
CA ALA A 24 5.33 -2.22 23.44
C ALA A 24 4.61 -3.56 23.52
N THR A 25 3.48 -3.67 22.82
CA THR A 25 2.73 -4.92 22.75
C THR A 25 3.65 -6.03 22.21
N PRO A 26 3.72 -7.18 22.91
CA PRO A 26 4.60 -8.27 22.50
C PRO A 26 4.19 -8.76 21.12
N THR A 27 5.17 -9.14 20.31
CA THR A 27 4.91 -9.66 18.95
C THR A 27 4.21 -11.02 19.01
N ILE A 28 4.51 -11.83 20.02
CA ILE A 28 3.85 -13.12 20.27
C ILE A 28 3.15 -13.05 21.63
N ASN A 29 1.83 -13.21 21.63
CA ASN A 29 1.02 -13.34 22.84
C ASN A 29 0.45 -14.77 22.91
N ASP A 30 1.09 -15.64 23.70
CA ASP A 30 0.73 -17.05 23.80
C ASP A 30 -0.09 -17.37 25.06
N GLU A 31 -1.37 -16.98 25.07
CA GLU A 31 -2.24 -17.23 26.23
C GLU A 31 -2.67 -18.69 26.33
N ALA A 32 -2.68 -19.41 25.21
CA ALA A 32 -3.02 -20.83 25.17
C ALA A 32 -1.85 -21.76 25.53
N GLY A 33 -0.64 -21.22 25.71
CA GLY A 33 0.55 -21.98 26.09
C GLY A 33 0.97 -23.00 25.03
N LEU A 34 0.87 -22.63 23.75
CA LEU A 34 1.19 -23.50 22.60
C LEU A 34 2.69 -23.52 22.28
N PHE A 35 3.47 -22.56 22.79
CA PHE A 35 4.87 -22.36 22.44
C PHE A 35 5.80 -22.48 23.65
N THR A 36 7.02 -22.97 23.42
CA THR A 36 8.12 -22.82 24.37
C THR A 36 8.75 -21.44 24.27
N GLN A 37 9.51 -21.04 25.29
CA GLN A 37 10.19 -19.74 25.29
C GLN A 37 11.18 -19.58 24.12
N GLU A 38 11.87 -20.66 23.72
CA GLU A 38 12.79 -20.68 22.59
C GLU A 38 12.05 -20.53 21.25
N GLN A 39 10.86 -21.13 21.14
CA GLN A 39 9.99 -21.00 19.97
C GLN A 39 9.49 -19.55 19.83
N ILE A 40 9.03 -18.94 20.93
CA ILE A 40 8.62 -17.53 20.94
C ILE A 40 9.77 -16.63 20.45
N GLN A 41 10.97 -16.78 21.01
CA GLN A 41 12.13 -15.98 20.59
C GLN A 41 12.48 -16.17 19.11
N THR A 42 12.29 -17.39 18.59
CA THR A 42 12.51 -17.69 17.18
C THR A 42 11.50 -16.97 16.28
N LEU A 43 10.22 -17.02 16.63
CA LEU A 43 9.15 -16.33 15.90
C LEU A 43 9.33 -14.80 15.93
N GLU A 44 9.66 -14.23 17.10
CA GLU A 44 9.93 -12.79 17.23
C GLU A 44 11.09 -12.35 16.34
N LYS A 45 12.17 -13.13 16.32
CA LYS A 45 13.34 -12.86 15.46
C LYS A 45 13.00 -12.95 13.97
N GLN A 46 12.11 -13.86 13.58
CA GLN A 46 11.62 -13.96 12.20
C GLN A 46 10.71 -12.79 11.81
N ALA A 47 9.87 -12.30 12.74
CA ALA A 47 8.96 -11.19 12.49
C ALA A 47 9.68 -9.84 12.34
N GLN A 48 10.80 -9.63 13.05
CA GLN A 48 11.54 -8.36 13.05
C GLN A 48 11.89 -7.80 11.64
N PRO A 49 12.54 -8.55 10.73
CA PRO A 49 12.85 -8.02 9.39
C PRO A 49 11.60 -7.68 8.58
N ILE A 50 10.49 -8.42 8.80
CA ILE A 50 9.23 -8.14 8.12
C ILE A 50 8.65 -6.82 8.65
N ASN A 51 8.63 -6.64 9.97
CA ASN A 51 8.16 -5.42 10.65
C ASN A 51 8.91 -4.17 10.14
N GLU A 52 10.23 -4.25 9.99
CA GLU A 52 11.06 -3.18 9.44
C GLU A 52 10.66 -2.83 7.99
N LYS A 53 10.40 -3.84 7.16
CA LYS A 53 10.04 -3.68 5.75
C LYS A 53 8.65 -3.09 5.57
N ILE A 54 7.67 -3.55 6.35
CA ILE A 54 6.29 -3.05 6.29
C ILE A 54 6.11 -1.73 7.04
N ARG A 55 7.12 -1.28 7.81
CA ARG A 55 7.03 -0.13 8.74
C ARG A 55 5.79 -0.23 9.62
N GLY A 56 5.68 -1.38 10.27
CA GLY A 56 4.49 -1.83 10.98
C GLY A 56 4.83 -3.02 11.87
N GLN A 57 3.82 -3.67 12.42
CA GLN A 57 4.04 -4.78 13.35
C GLN A 57 3.12 -5.96 13.03
N LEU A 58 3.73 -7.14 12.96
CA LEU A 58 3.03 -8.42 12.92
C LEU A 58 2.83 -8.94 14.33
N PHE A 59 1.71 -9.62 14.55
CA PHE A 59 1.38 -10.26 15.81
C PHE A 59 0.95 -11.71 15.59
N ILE A 60 1.26 -12.56 16.55
CA ILE A 60 0.69 -13.90 16.68
C ILE A 60 0.05 -13.98 18.06
N VAL A 61 -1.23 -14.32 18.09
CA VAL A 61 -2.03 -14.39 19.32
C VAL A 61 -2.64 -15.77 19.41
N THR A 62 -2.43 -16.44 20.53
CA THR A 62 -3.12 -17.70 20.86
C THR A 62 -4.01 -17.47 22.06
N THR A 63 -5.23 -17.99 22.05
CA THR A 63 -6.15 -17.84 23.17
C THR A 63 -7.10 -19.02 23.29
N THR A 64 -7.62 -19.25 24.49
CA THR A 64 -8.66 -20.25 24.81
C THR A 64 -9.92 -19.63 25.39
N ALA A 65 -9.87 -18.33 25.71
CA ALA A 65 -10.89 -17.64 26.51
C ALA A 65 -11.70 -16.62 25.72
N ASN A 66 -11.47 -16.50 24.40
CA ASN A 66 -12.22 -15.58 23.57
C ASN A 66 -13.70 -15.95 23.52
N SER A 67 -14.55 -14.98 23.89
CA SER A 67 -16.01 -15.11 23.87
C SER A 67 -16.68 -14.24 22.79
N GLU A 68 -15.88 -13.45 22.06
CA GLU A 68 -16.32 -12.64 20.93
C GLU A 68 -16.14 -13.39 19.61
N GLU A 69 -16.72 -12.89 18.53
CA GLU A 69 -16.44 -13.40 17.18
C GLU A 69 -14.92 -13.26 16.88
N PRO A 70 -14.22 -14.31 16.41
CA PRO A 70 -12.77 -14.30 16.25
C PRO A 70 -12.26 -13.17 15.34
N ARG A 71 -13.03 -12.81 14.30
CA ARG A 71 -12.80 -11.63 13.46
C ARG A 71 -12.73 -10.35 14.29
N THR A 72 -13.78 -10.10 15.07
CA THR A 72 -13.90 -8.90 15.89
C THR A 72 -12.80 -8.83 16.94
N PHE A 73 -12.48 -9.97 17.56
CA PHE A 73 -11.37 -10.08 18.51
C PHE A 73 -10.02 -9.71 17.87
N ALA A 74 -9.71 -10.29 16.69
CA ALA A 74 -8.47 -10.03 15.98
C ALA A 74 -8.34 -8.55 15.56
N ASP A 75 -9.41 -7.96 15.05
CA ASP A 75 -9.43 -6.54 14.66
C ASP A 75 -9.20 -5.62 15.87
N ASN A 76 -9.87 -5.90 16.98
CA ASN A 76 -9.72 -5.14 18.22
C ASN A 76 -8.31 -5.27 18.78
N TYR A 77 -7.74 -6.48 18.80
CA TYR A 77 -6.37 -6.70 19.23
C TYR A 77 -5.38 -5.88 18.40
N LEU A 78 -5.50 -5.96 17.07
CA LEU A 78 -4.63 -5.22 16.16
C LEU A 78 -4.80 -3.71 16.37
N ARG A 79 -6.04 -3.23 16.45
CA ARG A 79 -6.37 -1.82 16.69
C ARG A 79 -5.75 -1.30 18.00
N GLU A 80 -5.81 -2.08 19.07
CA GLU A 80 -5.28 -1.69 20.37
C GLU A 80 -3.75 -1.72 20.39
N ALA A 81 -3.16 -2.67 19.68
CA ALA A 81 -1.71 -2.81 19.61
C ALA A 81 -1.02 -1.71 18.80
N ILE A 82 -1.57 -1.32 17.64
CA ILE A 82 -0.92 -0.36 16.74
C ILE A 82 -1.71 0.92 16.48
N GLY A 83 -2.98 0.98 16.87
CA GLY A 83 -3.88 2.11 16.59
C GLY A 83 -4.59 2.01 15.23
N ASN A 84 -5.54 2.92 15.00
CA ASN A 84 -6.36 2.91 13.79
C ASN A 84 -5.54 3.15 12.52
N ASN A 85 -5.75 2.27 11.53
CA ASN A 85 -5.18 2.35 10.18
C ASN A 85 -3.65 2.38 10.12
N GLN A 86 -2.98 1.90 11.19
CA GLN A 86 -1.54 1.68 11.17
C GLN A 86 -1.21 0.34 10.48
N ASN A 87 0.04 0.20 10.05
CA ASN A 87 0.48 -0.98 9.32
C ASN A 87 0.65 -2.17 10.28
N GLY A 88 -0.06 -3.25 10.03
CA GLY A 88 0.17 -4.49 10.77
C GLY A 88 -0.80 -5.59 10.42
N SER A 89 -0.52 -6.77 10.92
CA SER A 89 -1.38 -7.94 10.75
C SER A 89 -1.24 -8.87 11.94
N VAL A 90 -2.35 -9.48 12.35
CA VAL A 90 -2.37 -10.44 13.45
C VAL A 90 -2.85 -11.79 12.93
N LEU A 91 -2.13 -12.85 13.28
CA LEU A 91 -2.62 -14.22 13.24
C LEU A 91 -3.21 -14.56 14.61
N LEU A 92 -4.52 -14.79 14.66
CA LEU A 92 -5.23 -15.33 15.79
C LEU A 92 -5.38 -16.85 15.64
N MET A 93 -4.96 -17.58 16.66
CA MET A 93 -5.26 -19.00 16.85
C MET A 93 -6.16 -19.14 18.07
N ASP A 94 -7.47 -19.13 17.83
CA ASP A 94 -8.49 -19.28 18.86
C ASP A 94 -8.76 -20.77 19.08
N MET A 95 -8.15 -21.31 20.13
CA MET A 95 -8.29 -22.71 20.52
C MET A 95 -9.64 -22.98 21.21
N GLY A 96 -10.29 -21.96 21.75
CA GLY A 96 -11.60 -22.06 22.41
C GLY A 96 -12.73 -22.23 21.39
N GLN A 97 -12.72 -21.42 20.34
CA GLN A 97 -13.71 -21.48 19.25
C GLN A 97 -13.26 -22.34 18.06
N ARG A 98 -12.03 -22.85 18.09
CA ARG A 98 -11.39 -23.62 17.02
C ARG A 98 -11.38 -22.88 15.69
N GLU A 99 -10.96 -21.62 15.73
CA GLU A 99 -10.88 -20.75 14.56
C GLU A 99 -9.51 -20.12 14.43
N ILE A 100 -8.99 -20.08 13.20
CA ILE A 100 -7.79 -19.35 12.82
C ILE A 100 -8.28 -18.10 12.09
N TYR A 101 -7.80 -16.94 12.48
CA TYR A 101 -8.17 -15.69 11.81
C TYR A 101 -6.93 -14.84 11.52
N ILE A 102 -6.83 -14.29 10.31
CA ILE A 102 -5.82 -13.30 9.97
C ILE A 102 -6.54 -11.96 9.81
N SER A 103 -6.20 -10.98 10.64
CA SER A 103 -6.65 -9.59 10.46
C SER A 103 -5.49 -8.74 9.94
N THR A 104 -5.79 -7.80 9.05
CA THR A 104 -4.81 -6.91 8.41
C THR A 104 -5.26 -5.45 8.53
N SER A 105 -4.31 -4.54 8.74
CA SER A 105 -4.56 -3.10 8.74
C SER A 105 -3.46 -2.32 8.01
N GLY A 106 -3.79 -1.10 7.59
CA GLY A 106 -2.88 -0.22 6.88
C GLY A 106 -2.46 -0.81 5.52
N ASN A 107 -1.15 -0.87 5.27
CA ASN A 107 -0.60 -1.43 4.03
C ASN A 107 -0.69 -2.97 3.95
N MET A 108 -0.90 -3.67 5.07
CA MET A 108 -0.97 -5.13 5.07
C MET A 108 -2.21 -5.64 4.35
N ILE A 109 -3.27 -4.83 4.28
CA ILE A 109 -4.44 -5.10 3.46
C ILE A 109 -4.05 -5.27 1.97
N ASP A 110 -3.05 -4.53 1.49
CA ASP A 110 -2.62 -4.63 0.08
C ASP A 110 -1.56 -5.72 -0.14
N TYR A 111 -0.72 -5.99 0.87
CA TYR A 111 0.30 -7.04 0.78
C TYR A 111 -0.30 -8.44 0.93
N LEU A 112 -1.29 -8.59 1.81
CA LEU A 112 -2.04 -9.82 2.04
C LEU A 112 -3.44 -9.65 1.48
N ASP A 113 -3.57 -9.78 0.15
CA ASP A 113 -4.88 -9.81 -0.49
C ASP A 113 -5.68 -11.07 -0.10
N ASP A 114 -6.98 -11.10 -0.39
CA ASP A 114 -7.87 -12.19 0.07
C ASP A 114 -7.34 -13.56 -0.37
N LYS A 115 -6.82 -13.66 -1.59
CA LYS A 115 -6.25 -14.89 -2.12
C LYS A 115 -4.97 -15.30 -1.38
N ARG A 116 -4.10 -14.34 -1.05
CA ARG A 116 -2.87 -14.56 -0.28
C ARG A 116 -3.21 -14.98 1.16
N ILE A 117 -4.23 -14.37 1.76
CA ILE A 117 -4.75 -14.76 3.07
C ILE A 117 -5.28 -16.18 3.03
N ASP A 118 -6.13 -16.53 2.06
CA ASP A 118 -6.68 -17.89 1.91
C ASP A 118 -5.58 -18.95 1.75
N ASN A 119 -4.59 -18.69 0.88
CA ASN A 119 -3.45 -19.59 0.71
C ASN A 119 -2.61 -19.71 2.00
N THR A 120 -2.47 -18.62 2.76
CA THR A 120 -1.74 -18.66 4.04
C THR A 120 -2.53 -19.46 5.06
N LEU A 121 -3.85 -19.27 5.13
CA LEU A 121 -4.74 -20.05 5.99
C LEU A 121 -4.74 -21.53 5.60
N ASP A 122 -4.64 -21.90 4.33
CA ASP A 122 -4.45 -23.31 3.90
C ASP A 122 -3.24 -23.95 4.57
N ASP A 123 -2.09 -23.28 4.50
CA ASP A 123 -0.83 -23.79 5.06
C ASP A 123 -0.88 -23.84 6.60
N VAL A 124 -1.35 -22.77 7.25
CA VAL A 124 -1.50 -22.69 8.71
C VAL A 124 -2.45 -23.79 9.19
N TYR A 125 -3.60 -23.95 8.53
CA TYR A 125 -4.62 -24.94 8.87
C TYR A 125 -4.09 -26.39 8.78
N ASN A 126 -3.27 -26.70 7.77
CA ASN A 126 -2.67 -28.02 7.63
C ASN A 126 -1.77 -28.36 8.83
N GLN A 127 -1.01 -27.39 9.34
CA GLN A 127 -0.17 -27.58 10.53
C GLN A 127 -1.01 -27.68 11.81
N MET A 128 -2.05 -26.84 11.94
CA MET A 128 -2.97 -26.87 13.08
C MET A 128 -3.66 -28.23 13.24
N LYS A 129 -4.01 -28.90 12.13
CA LYS A 129 -4.58 -30.26 12.15
C LYS A 129 -3.65 -31.31 12.75
N ASN A 130 -2.34 -31.15 12.56
CA ASN A 130 -1.33 -32.06 13.08
C ASN A 130 -0.92 -31.71 14.52
N ALA A 131 -1.53 -30.67 15.11
CA ALA A 131 -1.12 -30.06 16.37
C ALA A 131 0.31 -29.47 16.35
N ASP A 132 0.81 -29.15 15.16
CA ASP A 132 2.13 -28.53 14.94
C ASP A 132 2.01 -27.00 14.99
N TYR A 133 1.63 -26.45 16.15
CA TYR A 133 1.31 -25.02 16.32
C TYR A 133 2.47 -24.08 15.97
N PHE A 134 3.70 -24.47 16.31
CA PHE A 134 4.90 -23.70 15.97
C PHE A 134 5.10 -23.59 14.46
N GLU A 135 4.87 -24.70 13.73
CA GLU A 135 4.96 -24.69 12.27
C GLU A 135 3.80 -23.92 11.64
N ALA A 136 2.63 -23.90 12.26
CA ALA A 136 1.52 -23.04 11.85
C ALA A 136 1.91 -21.55 11.92
N ALA A 137 2.51 -21.13 13.04
CA ALA A 137 3.02 -19.77 13.20
C ALA A 137 4.15 -19.43 12.22
N ASN A 138 5.11 -20.35 12.01
CA ASN A 138 6.17 -20.19 11.01
C ASN A 138 5.61 -20.05 9.59
N ALA A 139 4.60 -20.85 9.22
CA ALA A 139 3.99 -20.80 7.91
C ALA A 139 3.39 -19.41 7.64
N TYR A 140 2.69 -18.83 8.62
CA TYR A 140 2.18 -17.47 8.52
C TYR A 140 3.28 -16.42 8.32
N LEU A 141 4.33 -16.44 9.14
CA LEU A 141 5.44 -15.47 9.02
C LEU A 141 6.18 -15.64 7.69
N SER A 142 6.46 -16.87 7.28
CA SER A 142 7.15 -17.18 6.03
C SER A 142 6.34 -16.72 4.82
N LYS A 143 5.03 -17.01 4.78
CA LYS A 143 4.14 -16.56 3.69
C LYS A 143 3.99 -15.05 3.66
N THR A 144 3.85 -14.43 4.82
CA THR A 144 3.80 -12.97 4.92
C THR A 144 5.09 -12.34 4.39
N SER A 145 6.26 -12.87 4.75
CA SER A 145 7.54 -12.44 4.22
C SER A 145 7.61 -12.58 2.69
N GLU A 146 7.22 -13.74 2.16
CA GLU A 146 7.17 -14.01 0.71
C GLU A 146 6.31 -12.97 -0.04
N TYR A 147 5.14 -12.64 0.49
CA TYR A 147 4.21 -11.70 -0.14
C TYR A 147 4.63 -10.24 0.00
N VAL A 148 5.25 -9.87 1.12
CA VAL A 148 5.87 -8.56 1.30
C VAL A 148 7.08 -8.39 0.37
N ASP A 149 7.83 -9.47 0.10
CA ASP A 149 8.91 -9.50 -0.88
C ASP A 149 8.43 -9.40 -2.32
N ALA A 150 7.37 -10.12 -2.67
CA ALA A 150 6.74 -10.05 -3.99
C ALA A 150 6.08 -8.70 -4.27
N GLY A 151 5.74 -7.95 -3.23
CA GLY A 151 5.04 -6.67 -3.34
C GLY A 151 3.54 -6.81 -3.57
N VAL A 152 2.86 -5.66 -3.63
CA VAL A 152 1.42 -5.58 -3.90
C VAL A 152 1.15 -6.02 -5.35
N PRO A 153 0.20 -6.95 -5.59
CA PRO A 153 -0.16 -7.38 -6.94
C PRO A 153 -0.55 -6.22 -7.85
N GLY A 154 -0.17 -6.31 -9.13
CA GLY A 154 -0.55 -5.31 -10.13
C GLY A 154 -2.07 -5.24 -10.30
N GLY A 155 -2.62 -4.02 -10.34
CA GLY A 155 -4.07 -3.81 -10.48
C GLY A 155 -4.87 -4.06 -9.19
N HIS A 156 -4.20 -4.15 -8.04
CA HIS A 156 -4.83 -4.33 -6.74
C HIS A 156 -5.89 -3.27 -6.42
N TYR A 157 -6.96 -3.72 -5.77
CA TYR A 157 -8.04 -2.86 -5.31
C TYR A 157 -8.56 -3.37 -3.96
N ARG A 158 -9.04 -2.44 -3.13
CA ARG A 158 -9.79 -2.74 -1.92
C ARG A 158 -11.28 -2.55 -2.18
N ILE A 159 -12.09 -3.48 -1.71
CA ILE A 159 -13.55 -3.38 -1.71
C ILE A 159 -13.99 -3.21 -0.26
N ASP A 160 -14.73 -2.15 0.04
CA ASP A 160 -15.43 -2.03 1.32
C ASP A 160 -16.68 -2.91 1.29
N GLU A 161 -16.78 -3.88 2.21
CA GLU A 161 -17.89 -4.85 2.32
C GLU A 161 -19.22 -4.18 2.63
N GLU A 162 -19.21 -3.11 3.43
CA GLU A 162 -20.43 -2.40 3.85
C GLU A 162 -20.92 -1.44 2.77
N THR A 163 -20.00 -0.70 2.15
CA THR A 163 -20.36 0.39 1.22
C THR A 163 -20.23 0.01 -0.25
N GLY A 164 -19.58 -1.12 -0.57
CA GLY A 164 -19.29 -1.56 -1.93
C GLY A 164 -18.29 -0.66 -2.67
N LYS A 165 -17.62 0.27 -1.97
CA LYS A 165 -16.70 1.22 -2.58
C LYS A 165 -15.40 0.51 -2.99
N ILE A 166 -15.03 0.68 -4.25
CA ILE A 166 -13.78 0.15 -4.80
C ILE A 166 -12.70 1.23 -4.76
N THR A 167 -11.65 1.05 -3.97
CA THR A 167 -10.47 1.91 -3.96
C THR A 167 -9.31 1.19 -4.63
N ARG A 168 -8.77 1.75 -5.71
CA ARG A 168 -7.66 1.11 -6.45
C ARG A 168 -6.32 1.55 -5.87
N TYR A 169 -5.48 0.56 -5.57
CA TYR A 169 -4.10 0.80 -5.17
C TYR A 169 -3.27 1.10 -6.41
N LYS A 170 -2.71 2.31 -6.48
CA LYS A 170 -1.92 2.76 -7.63
C LYS A 170 -0.46 2.37 -7.41
N VAL A 171 -0.08 1.20 -7.90
CA VAL A 171 1.34 0.84 -8.02
C VAL A 171 1.89 1.49 -9.29
N LEU A 172 3.00 2.22 -9.17
CA LEU A 172 3.80 2.62 -10.33
C LEU A 172 4.38 1.33 -10.92
N THR A 173 3.82 0.88 -12.03
CA THR A 173 4.32 -0.30 -12.72
C THR A 173 5.73 -0.02 -13.25
N THR A 174 6.61 -1.02 -13.24
CA THR A 174 7.99 -0.87 -13.76
C THR A 174 8.00 -0.33 -15.19
N THR A 175 6.97 -0.68 -15.97
CA THR A 175 6.69 -0.15 -17.31
C THR A 175 6.43 1.35 -17.33
N GLU A 176 5.65 1.88 -16.38
CA GLU A 176 5.39 3.32 -16.29
C GLU A 176 6.66 4.11 -15.94
N ILE A 177 7.51 3.55 -15.07
CA ILE A 177 8.80 4.17 -14.72
C ILE A 177 9.72 4.21 -15.95
N ILE A 178 9.81 3.11 -16.71
CA ILE A 178 10.60 3.07 -17.94
C ILE A 178 10.07 4.08 -18.98
N ILE A 179 8.74 4.15 -19.17
CA ILE A 179 8.12 5.12 -20.08
C ILE A 179 8.44 6.55 -19.63
N ALA A 180 8.38 6.84 -18.33
CA ALA A 180 8.71 8.16 -17.80
C ALA A 180 10.18 8.53 -18.07
N ILE A 181 11.12 7.60 -17.87
CA ILE A 181 12.54 7.82 -18.16
C ILE A 181 12.77 8.04 -19.66
N VAL A 182 12.14 7.24 -20.52
CA VAL A 182 12.25 7.38 -21.97
C VAL A 182 11.69 8.73 -22.43
N LEU A 183 10.53 9.14 -21.93
CA LEU A 183 9.95 10.45 -22.25
C LEU A 183 10.83 11.61 -21.76
N ALA A 184 11.40 11.50 -20.57
CA ALA A 184 12.33 12.50 -20.05
C ALA A 184 13.59 12.63 -20.94
N LEU A 185 14.15 11.50 -21.39
CA LEU A 185 15.28 11.50 -22.32
C LEU A 185 14.92 12.11 -23.68
N VAL A 186 13.76 11.76 -24.24
CA VAL A 186 13.29 12.32 -25.51
C VAL A 186 13.12 13.84 -25.41
N LEU A 187 12.48 14.33 -24.36
CA LEU A 187 12.29 15.77 -24.15
C LEU A 187 13.63 16.50 -23.95
N SER A 188 14.56 15.91 -23.21
CA SER A 188 15.91 16.44 -23.03
C SER A 188 16.67 16.56 -24.36
N LEU A 189 16.63 15.52 -25.19
CA LEU A 189 17.25 15.52 -26.51
C LEU A 189 16.61 16.56 -27.44
N VAL A 190 15.27 16.63 -27.48
CA VAL A 190 14.57 17.65 -28.28
C VAL A 190 15.00 19.05 -27.85
N PHE A 191 15.06 19.33 -26.54
CA PHE A 191 15.48 20.62 -26.03
C PHE A 191 16.95 20.95 -26.40
N TYR A 192 17.85 19.96 -26.29
CA TYR A 192 19.24 20.09 -26.73
C TYR A 192 19.34 20.41 -28.22
N PHE A 193 18.68 19.64 -29.09
CA PHE A 193 18.72 19.84 -30.54
C PHE A 193 18.09 21.17 -30.99
N VAL A 194 16.97 21.58 -30.38
CA VAL A 194 16.36 22.90 -30.66
C VAL A 194 17.32 24.02 -30.29
N THR A 195 17.97 23.91 -29.14
CA THR A 195 18.94 24.90 -28.66
C THR A 195 20.13 24.98 -29.61
N VAL A 196 20.76 23.85 -29.94
CA VAL A 196 21.88 23.79 -30.88
C VAL A 196 21.48 24.30 -32.28
N SER A 197 20.30 23.92 -32.79
CA SER A 197 19.81 24.40 -34.09
C SER A 197 19.60 25.91 -34.12
N ARG A 198 19.15 26.51 -33.00
CA ARG A 198 19.02 27.97 -32.88
C ARG A 198 20.40 28.65 -32.84
N TYR A 199 21.36 28.12 -32.09
CA TYR A 199 22.72 28.67 -32.03
C TYR A 199 23.48 28.51 -33.37
N GLN A 200 23.25 27.42 -34.10
CA GLN A 200 23.83 27.21 -35.43
C GLN A 200 23.12 28.02 -36.53
N LEU A 201 22.13 28.86 -36.20
CA LEU A 201 21.35 29.68 -37.14
C LEU A 201 20.73 28.87 -38.30
N LYS A 202 20.54 27.56 -38.11
CA LYS A 202 20.01 26.66 -39.13
C LYS A 202 18.51 26.87 -39.39
N SER A 203 17.80 27.52 -38.47
CA SER A 203 16.41 27.93 -38.67
C SER A 203 16.31 29.45 -38.83
N GLY A 204 16.23 29.90 -40.08
CA GLY A 204 15.83 31.26 -40.43
C GLY A 204 16.80 31.95 -41.37
N THR A 205 16.77 31.60 -42.66
CA THR A 205 17.14 32.60 -43.68
C THR A 205 16.16 33.76 -43.54
N TYR A 206 16.69 34.98 -43.38
CA TYR A 206 15.91 36.20 -43.32
C TYR A 206 14.85 36.21 -44.44
N LYS A 207 13.56 36.12 -44.07
CA LYS A 207 12.45 36.27 -45.01
C LYS A 207 12.11 37.75 -45.10
N TYR A 208 12.42 38.36 -46.25
CA TYR A 208 12.04 39.73 -46.53
C TYR A 208 10.51 39.88 -46.44
N PRO A 209 9.99 40.85 -45.65
CA PRO A 209 8.55 41.05 -45.46
C PRO A 209 7.93 41.69 -46.71
N PHE A 210 7.73 40.88 -47.75
CA PHE A 210 7.14 41.32 -49.01
C PHE A 210 5.71 41.84 -48.85
N ARG A 211 4.99 41.49 -47.77
CA ARG A 211 3.62 41.98 -47.53
C ARG A 211 3.56 43.43 -47.05
N GLU A 212 4.59 43.89 -46.34
CA GLU A 212 4.67 45.28 -45.87
C GLU A 212 5.29 46.21 -46.92
N LYS A 213 6.13 45.64 -47.80
CA LYS A 213 6.92 46.40 -48.78
C LYS A 213 6.53 46.15 -50.24
N ALA A 214 5.56 45.30 -50.52
CA ALA A 214 4.98 45.15 -51.86
C ALA A 214 3.53 45.64 -51.87
N SER A 215 3.21 46.47 -52.84
CA SER A 215 1.85 46.93 -53.14
C SER A 215 1.25 45.99 -54.19
N ILE A 216 0.15 45.31 -53.84
CA ILE A 216 -0.62 44.45 -54.75
C ILE A 216 -2.05 44.98 -54.77
N LYS A 217 -2.52 45.46 -55.93
CA LYS A 217 -3.93 45.80 -56.16
C LYS A 217 -4.64 44.58 -56.75
N LEU A 218 -5.40 43.88 -55.92
CA LEU A 218 -6.31 42.82 -56.33
C LEU A 218 -7.65 43.47 -56.73
N THR A 219 -8.00 43.39 -58.01
CA THR A 219 -9.19 44.06 -58.57
C THR A 219 -10.47 43.24 -58.42
N ASP A 220 -10.37 41.93 -58.19
CA ASP A 220 -11.54 41.08 -58.02
C ASP A 220 -11.33 40.05 -56.90
N LYS A 221 -12.31 39.99 -56.00
CA LYS A 221 -12.37 39.01 -54.92
C LYS A 221 -13.79 38.44 -54.87
N THR A 222 -13.95 37.23 -55.41
CA THR A 222 -15.19 36.47 -55.26
C THR A 222 -14.93 35.35 -54.26
N ASP A 223 -15.60 35.42 -53.12
CA ASP A 223 -15.56 34.39 -52.10
C ASP A 223 -16.91 33.66 -52.10
N ARG A 224 -16.89 32.36 -52.35
CA ARG A 224 -18.11 31.55 -52.42
C ARG A 224 -17.93 30.32 -51.55
N LEU A 225 -18.47 30.41 -50.35
CA LEU A 225 -18.59 29.29 -49.43
C LEU A 225 -19.56 28.26 -50.04
N THR A 226 -19.01 27.17 -50.57
CA THR A 226 -19.83 26.20 -51.32
C THR A 226 -20.34 25.04 -50.49
N ASN A 227 -19.70 24.68 -49.36
CA ASN A 227 -20.22 23.63 -48.48
C ASN A 227 -19.70 23.80 -47.05
N SER A 228 -20.56 23.46 -46.09
CA SER A 228 -20.22 23.24 -44.69
C SER A 228 -20.62 21.81 -44.34
N PHE A 229 -19.69 21.01 -43.84
CA PHE A 229 -19.97 19.66 -43.36
C PHE A 229 -19.81 19.61 -41.85
N VAL A 230 -20.91 19.34 -41.15
CA VAL A 230 -20.91 18.99 -39.74
C VAL A 230 -20.96 17.48 -39.64
N THR A 231 -19.91 16.87 -39.09
CA THR A 231 -19.90 15.42 -38.79
C THR A 231 -20.05 15.24 -37.29
N THR A 232 -21.13 14.61 -36.86
CA THR A 232 -21.31 14.14 -35.49
C THR A 232 -21.02 12.66 -35.40
N ARG A 233 -20.22 12.26 -34.40
CA ARG A 233 -19.96 10.87 -34.06
C ARG A 233 -20.28 10.65 -32.59
N ARG A 234 -21.00 9.58 -32.27
CA ARG A 234 -21.20 9.12 -30.90
C ARG A 234 -19.98 8.31 -30.46
N ILE A 235 -19.44 8.63 -29.29
CA ILE A 235 -18.37 7.86 -28.66
C ILE A 235 -19.03 6.69 -27.92
N PRO A 236 -18.81 5.41 -28.31
CA PRO A 236 -19.27 4.28 -27.52
C PRO A 236 -18.48 4.22 -26.21
N LYS A 237 -19.17 3.95 -25.10
CA LYS A 237 -18.52 3.62 -23.83
C LYS A 237 -18.11 2.15 -23.89
N SER A 238 -16.83 1.89 -23.65
CA SER A 238 -16.32 0.54 -23.44
C SER A 238 -16.92 -0.04 -22.15
N PRO A 239 -17.30 -1.33 -22.10
CA PRO A 239 -17.49 -2.00 -20.83
C PRO A 239 -16.16 -1.99 -20.05
N PRO A 240 -16.20 -2.00 -18.70
CA PRO A 240 -14.97 -2.11 -17.93
C PRO A 240 -14.26 -3.43 -18.29
N PRO A 241 -12.92 -3.42 -18.43
CA PRO A 241 -12.18 -4.65 -18.62
C PRO A 241 -12.33 -5.50 -17.34
N GLY A 242 -12.69 -6.76 -17.53
CA GLY A 242 -12.47 -7.79 -16.50
C GLY A 242 -10.98 -7.86 -16.23
N SER A 243 -10.58 -7.37 -15.06
CA SER A 243 -9.23 -7.47 -14.55
C SER A 243 -9.21 -8.62 -13.57
N GLY A 244 -8.60 -9.73 -13.96
CA GLY A 244 -8.10 -10.69 -12.98
C GLY A 244 -6.99 -10.01 -12.19
N GLY A 245 -7.35 -9.42 -11.07
CA GLY A 245 -6.43 -8.81 -10.11
C GLY A 245 -6.89 -9.22 -8.71
N GLY A 246 -5.94 -9.65 -7.88
CA GLY A 246 -6.20 -9.96 -6.47
C GLY A 246 -6.69 -8.70 -5.77
N GLY A 247 -7.94 -8.72 -5.33
CA GLY A 247 -8.53 -7.67 -4.51
C GLY A 247 -8.50 -8.06 -3.04
N SER A 248 -8.63 -7.07 -2.17
CA SER A 248 -8.90 -7.29 -0.75
C SER A 248 -10.29 -6.82 -0.42
N THR A 249 -11.06 -7.59 0.33
CA THR A 249 -12.23 -7.05 1.02
C THR A 249 -11.79 -6.34 2.29
N THR A 250 -12.53 -5.30 2.66
CA THR A 250 -12.27 -4.48 3.84
C THR A 250 -13.57 -4.18 4.55
N HIS A 251 -13.49 -4.06 5.86
CA HIS A 251 -14.61 -3.72 6.73
C HIS A 251 -14.16 -2.71 7.77
N SER A 252 -15.12 -2.09 8.45
CA SER A 252 -14.86 -1.08 9.48
C SER A 252 -15.19 -1.63 10.86
N SER A 253 -14.24 -1.59 11.78
CA SER A 253 -14.45 -1.98 13.18
C SER A 253 -13.79 -0.97 14.12
N GLY A 254 -14.51 -0.49 15.14
CA GLY A 254 -13.96 0.43 16.15
C GLY A 254 -13.32 1.73 15.59
N GLY A 255 -13.67 2.13 14.36
CA GLY A 255 -13.09 3.30 13.67
C GLY A 255 -11.81 3.04 12.87
N GLY A 256 -11.35 1.78 12.77
CA GLY A 256 -10.28 1.34 11.87
C GLY A 256 -10.84 0.62 10.64
N THR A 257 -10.07 0.62 9.56
CA THR A 257 -10.30 -0.22 8.37
C THR A 257 -9.42 -1.46 8.48
N PHE A 258 -10.06 -2.62 8.35
CA PHE A 258 -9.42 -3.92 8.41
C PHE A 258 -9.72 -4.71 7.15
N GLY A 259 -8.80 -5.57 6.76
CA GLY A 259 -9.09 -6.72 5.91
C GLY A 259 -8.88 -7.99 6.73
N GLY A 260 -9.08 -9.15 6.14
CA GLY A 260 -8.81 -10.39 6.84
C GLY A 260 -9.58 -11.58 6.31
N GLY A 261 -9.27 -12.74 6.85
CA GLY A 261 -9.95 -14.00 6.53
C GLY A 261 -9.83 -14.98 7.69
N GLY A 262 -10.85 -15.83 7.82
CA GLY A 262 -10.97 -16.81 8.90
C GLY A 262 -11.18 -18.23 8.38
N ARG A 263 -10.78 -19.21 9.19
CA ARG A 263 -10.98 -20.63 8.91
C ARG A 263 -11.11 -21.45 10.19
N SER A 264 -12.17 -22.24 10.29
CA SER A 264 -12.41 -23.16 11.41
C SER A 264 -11.69 -24.50 11.23
N PHE A 265 -11.23 -25.11 12.33
CA PHE A 265 -10.44 -26.36 12.34
C PHE A 265 -10.86 -27.40 13.39
#